data_AF-A0A537Z9L2-F1
#
_entry.id   AF-A0A537Z9L2-F1
#
_cell.length_a   1.000
_cell.length_b   1.000
_cell.length_c   1.000
_cell.angle_alpha   90.00
_cell.angle_beta   90.00
_cell.angle_gamma   90.00
#
_symmetry.space_group_name_H-M   'P 1'
#
loop_
_entity.id
_entity.type
_entity.pdbx_description
1 polymer ?
#
loop_
_entity_poly.entity_id
_entity_poly.type
_entity_poly.pdbx_seq_one_letter_code
_entity_poly.pdbx_strand_id
1 'polypeptide(L)'
;MSFQAIPRERGFFDLLERAADGVVAAARELRALVEDFQRADEYRGRIQELEHQGDELTHQVMALLDTTFVVPVDRHDIHQLASSLDDVLDAIEAVADLLVLYRIGEPIPQFR
;
A
#
# COMPACT_ATOMS: atom_id res chain seq x y z
N MET A 1 -6.70 23.31 -30.64
CA MET A 1 -7.04 22.57 -29.40
C MET A 1 -5.94 21.55 -29.18
N SER A 2 -4.95 21.85 -28.33
CA SER A 2 -3.86 20.92 -28.04
C SER A 2 -4.34 19.92 -27.01
N PHE A 3 -4.60 18.67 -27.43
CA PHE A 3 -4.76 17.56 -26.50
C PHE A 3 -3.36 17.21 -25.97
N GLN A 4 -3.00 17.77 -24.82
CA GLN A 4 -1.81 17.34 -24.12
C GLN A 4 -2.14 16.03 -23.41
N ALA A 5 -2.13 14.94 -24.18
CA ALA A 5 -2.18 13.61 -23.64
C ALA A 5 -0.88 13.41 -22.85
N ILE A 6 -0.98 13.41 -21.52
CA ILE A 6 -0.02 12.64 -20.71
C ILE A 6 0.05 11.27 -21.40
N PRO A 7 1.24 10.74 -21.75
CA PRO A 7 1.33 9.42 -22.35
C PRO A 7 0.68 8.45 -21.35
N ARG A 8 -0.57 8.03 -21.60
CA ARG A 8 -1.39 7.29 -20.62
C ARG A 8 -0.71 6.00 -20.17
N GLU A 9 0.16 5.46 -21.02
CA GLU A 9 1.01 4.30 -20.74
C GLU A 9 1.97 4.51 -19.55
N ARG A 10 2.52 5.72 -19.33
CA ARG A 10 3.40 5.97 -18.17
C ARG A 10 2.61 6.07 -16.86
N GLY A 11 1.37 6.55 -16.91
CA GLY A 11 0.56 6.78 -15.72
C GLY A 11 0.27 5.51 -14.91
N PHE A 12 0.08 4.36 -15.56
CA PHE A 12 -0.15 3.10 -14.84
C PHE A 12 1.07 2.64 -14.06
N PHE A 13 2.24 2.62 -14.70
CA PHE A 13 3.48 2.20 -14.04
C PHE A 13 3.86 3.15 -12.91
N ASP A 14 3.72 4.46 -13.12
CA ASP A 14 3.98 5.46 -12.07
C ASP A 14 3.07 5.25 -10.85
N LEU A 15 1.78 4.94 -11.06
CA LEU A 15 0.84 4.67 -9.96
C LEU A 15 1.18 3.35 -9.24
N LEU A 16 1.50 2.29 -9.98
CA LEU A 16 1.87 0.99 -9.42
C LEU A 16 3.19 1.05 -8.65
N GLU A 17 4.19 1.80 -9.15
CA GLU A 17 5.46 2.04 -8.44
C GLU A 17 5.22 2.78 -7.13
N ARG A 18 4.36 3.82 -7.13
CA ARG A 18 3.99 4.54 -5.91
C ARG A 18 3.26 3.65 -4.91
N ALA A 19 2.37 2.76 -5.37
CA ALA A 19 1.69 1.81 -4.50
C ALA A 19 2.69 0.82 -3.88
N ALA A 20 3.63 0.30 -4.68
CA ALA A 20 4.70 -0.58 -4.19
C ALA A 20 5.62 0.13 -3.18
N ASP A 21 5.97 1.40 -3.41
CA ASP A 21 6.73 2.22 -2.46
C ASP A 21 5.97 2.40 -1.13
N GLY A 22 4.65 2.59 -1.20
CA GLY A 22 3.76 2.63 -0.04
C GLY A 22 3.82 1.35 0.80
N VAL A 23 3.72 0.19 0.15
CA VAL A 23 3.87 -1.13 0.80
C VAL A 23 5.24 -1.26 1.49
N VAL A 24 6.32 -0.85 0.82
CA VAL A 24 7.68 -0.90 1.40
C VAL A 24 7.80 0.04 2.60
N ALA A 25 7.21 1.23 2.53
CA ALA A 25 7.18 2.17 3.64
C ALA A 25 6.41 1.60 4.84
N ALA A 26 5.23 1.02 4.62
CA ALA A 26 4.41 0.43 5.68
C ALA A 26 5.11 -0.77 6.33
N ALA A 27 5.78 -1.61 5.54
CA ALA A 27 6.57 -2.73 6.06
C ALA A 27 7.73 -2.26 6.95
N ARG A 28 8.35 -1.11 6.64
CA ARG A 28 9.40 -0.51 7.48
C ARG A 28 8.83 0.04 8.79
N GLU A 29 7.69 0.70 8.76
CA GLU A 29 7.02 1.18 9.97
C GLU A 29 6.55 0.01 10.85
N LEU A 30 6.04 -1.08 10.26
CA LEU A 30 5.67 -2.28 11.02
C LEU A 30 6.89 -2.92 11.68
N ARG A 31 8.03 -3.00 10.98
CA ARG A 31 9.27 -3.46 11.58
C ARG A 31 9.69 -2.56 12.76
N ALA A 32 9.61 -1.24 12.60
CA ALA A 32 9.93 -0.30 13.67
C ALA A 32 8.98 -0.47 14.87
N LEU A 33 7.69 -0.73 14.64
CA LEU A 33 6.71 -1.04 15.68
C LEU A 33 7.11 -2.28 16.50
N VAL A 34 7.53 -3.36 15.82
CA VAL A 34 7.96 -4.59 16.48
C VAL A 34 9.28 -4.41 17.24
N GLU A 35 10.19 -3.56 16.74
CA GLU A 35 11.48 -3.27 17.38
C GLU A 35 11.37 -2.28 18.55
N ASP A 36 10.42 -1.34 18.51
CA ASP A 36 10.20 -0.30 19.52
C ASP A 36 8.72 -0.18 19.89
N PHE A 37 8.28 -1.14 20.72
CA PHE A 37 6.89 -1.20 21.15
C PHE A 37 6.46 -0.04 22.05
N GLN A 38 7.40 0.73 22.62
CA GLN A 38 7.07 1.90 23.45
C GLN A 38 6.40 3.01 22.62
N ARG A 39 6.62 3.02 21.31
CA ARG A 39 6.03 3.97 20.36
C ARG A 39 5.04 3.29 19.41
N ALA A 40 4.49 2.14 19.78
CA ALA A 40 3.64 1.34 18.90
C ALA A 40 2.43 2.11 18.33
N ASP A 41 1.77 2.95 19.13
CA ASP A 41 0.65 3.79 18.68
C ASP A 41 1.06 4.80 17.60
N GLU A 42 2.28 5.34 17.67
CA GLU A 42 2.81 6.29 16.67
C GLU A 42 3.08 5.58 15.35
N TYR A 43 3.76 4.42 15.39
CA TYR A 43 4.02 3.63 14.20
C TYR A 43 2.73 3.11 13.57
N ARG A 44 1.78 2.63 14.39
CA ARG A 44 0.43 2.25 13.95
C ARG A 44 -0.23 3.40 13.19
N GLY A 45 -0.27 4.60 13.75
CA GLY A 45 -0.89 5.76 13.09
C GLY A 45 -0.27 6.10 11.73
N ARG A 46 1.04 5.94 11.58
CA ARG A 46 1.71 6.12 10.27
C ARG A 46 1.37 5.01 9.28
N ILE A 47 1.22 3.77 9.74
CA ILE A 47 0.80 2.64 8.91
C ILE A 47 -0.62 2.89 8.39
N GLN A 48 -1.55 3.36 9.23
CA GLN A 48 -2.91 3.71 8.79
C GLN A 48 -2.90 4.81 7.72
N GLU A 49 -2.08 5.85 7.90
CA GLU A 49 -1.94 6.91 6.90
C GLU A 49 -1.37 6.38 5.58
N LEU A 50 -0.41 5.46 5.63
CA LEU A 50 0.14 4.81 4.45
C LEU A 50 -0.90 3.92 3.75
N GLU A 51 -1.72 3.20 4.52
CA GLU A 51 -2.83 2.41 4.00
C GLU A 51 -3.84 3.29 3.26
N HIS A 52 -4.32 4.39 3.86
CA HIS A 52 -5.25 5.31 3.20
C HIS A 52 -4.67 5.88 1.90
N GLN A 53 -3.37 6.19 1.87
CA GLN A 53 -2.69 6.64 0.65
C GLN A 53 -2.58 5.54 -0.41
N GLY A 54 -2.36 4.29 0.00
CA GLY A 54 -2.38 3.13 -0.89
C GLY A 54 -3.75 2.90 -1.52
N ASP A 55 -4.79 3.00 -0.69
CA ASP A 55 -6.20 2.88 -1.08
C ASP A 55 -6.58 3.92 -2.16
N GLU A 56 -6.13 5.17 -1.98
CA GLU A 56 -6.28 6.22 -2.98
C GLU A 56 -5.54 5.92 -4.29
N LEU A 57 -4.37 5.29 -4.23
CA LEU A 57 -3.61 4.88 -5.43
C LEU A 57 -4.29 3.74 -6.16
N THR A 58 -4.79 2.74 -5.44
CA THR A 58 -5.58 1.63 -5.99
C THR A 58 -6.80 2.18 -6.73
N HIS A 59 -7.56 3.09 -6.11
CA HIS A 59 -8.68 3.77 -6.76
C HIS A 59 -8.28 4.54 -8.02
N GLN A 60 -7.13 5.24 -8.01
CA GLN A 60 -6.61 5.95 -9.19
C GLN A 60 -6.26 4.99 -10.33
N VAL A 61 -5.67 3.84 -10.04
CA VAL A 61 -5.38 2.80 -11.04
C VAL A 61 -6.68 2.30 -11.66
N MET A 62 -7.69 1.97 -10.85
CA MET A 62 -8.99 1.49 -11.36
C MET A 62 -9.69 2.55 -12.23
N ALA A 63 -9.71 3.81 -11.80
CA ALA A 63 -10.30 4.90 -12.57
C ALA A 63 -9.55 5.13 -13.91
N LEU A 64 -8.22 5.01 -13.91
CA LEU A 64 -7.43 5.13 -15.13
C LEU A 64 -7.65 3.95 -16.08
N LEU A 65 -7.79 2.74 -15.54
CA LEU A 65 -8.19 1.55 -16.28
C LEU A 65 -9.54 1.80 -16.97
N ASP A 66 -10.58 2.19 -16.23
CA ASP A 66 -11.94 2.38 -16.75
C ASP A 66 -12.04 3.41 -17.89
N THR A 67 -11.15 4.41 -17.88
CA THR A 67 -11.15 5.50 -18.86
C THR A 67 -10.16 5.31 -20.02
N THR A 68 -9.39 4.21 -20.03
CA THR A 68 -8.33 3.96 -21.02
C THR A 68 -8.63 2.76 -21.90
N PHE A 69 -8.87 2.99 -23.20
CA PHE A 69 -9.26 1.94 -24.13
C PHE A 69 -8.10 1.01 -24.56
N VAL A 70 -6.90 1.57 -24.73
CA VAL A 70 -5.68 0.81 -25.07
C VAL A 70 -4.70 0.92 -23.91
N VAL A 71 -4.35 -0.22 -23.32
CA VAL A 71 -3.42 -0.34 -22.18
C VAL A 71 -2.11 -1.02 -22.62
N PRO A 72 -0.97 -0.71 -22.00
CA PRO A 72 0.34 -1.21 -22.43
C PRO A 72 0.56 -2.70 -22.10
N VAL A 73 -0.20 -3.24 -21.14
CA VAL A 73 -0.21 -4.66 -20.73
C VAL A 73 -1.65 -5.08 -20.48
N ASP A 74 -1.89 -6.35 -20.17
CA ASP A 74 -3.24 -6.84 -19.93
C ASP A 74 -3.93 -6.09 -18.78
N ARG A 75 -5.21 -5.74 -18.98
CA ARG A 75 -6.02 -5.00 -18.01
C ARG A 75 -6.21 -5.78 -16.71
N HIS A 76 -6.42 -7.09 -16.83
CA HIS A 76 -6.58 -7.96 -15.67
C HIS A 76 -5.30 -7.99 -14.85
N ASP A 77 -4.14 -8.03 -15.49
CA ASP A 77 -2.85 -8.03 -14.79
C ASP A 77 -2.62 -6.72 -14.02
N ILE A 78 -2.94 -5.56 -14.61
CA ILE A 78 -2.82 -4.26 -13.92
C ILE A 78 -3.75 -4.22 -12.70
N HIS A 79 -5.01 -4.63 -12.88
CA HIS A 79 -5.98 -4.66 -11.78
C HIS A 79 -5.50 -5.61 -10.68
N GLN A 80 -5.10 -6.83 -11.04
CA GLN A 80 -4.66 -7.83 -10.08
C GLN A 80 -3.44 -7.35 -9.31
N LEU A 81 -2.45 -6.75 -9.98
CA LEU A 81 -1.27 -6.22 -9.32
C LEU A 81 -1.61 -5.10 -8.34
N ALA A 82 -2.46 -4.14 -8.75
CA ALA A 82 -2.90 -3.06 -7.86
C ALA A 82 -3.61 -3.61 -6.61
N SER A 83 -4.61 -4.48 -6.80
CA SER A 83 -5.33 -5.10 -5.67
C SER A 83 -4.42 -5.95 -4.79
N SER A 84 -3.45 -6.68 -5.35
CA SER A 84 -2.52 -7.46 -4.53
C SER A 84 -1.53 -6.61 -3.74
N LEU A 85 -1.18 -5.40 -4.20
CA LEU A 85 -0.38 -4.46 -3.41
C LEU A 85 -1.20 -3.91 -2.24
N ASP A 86 -2.47 -3.57 -2.50
CA ASP A 86 -3.48 -3.17 -1.53
C ASP A 86 -3.64 -4.22 -0.42
N ASP A 87 -3.91 -5.47 -0.80
CA ASP A 87 -4.08 -6.61 0.14
C ASP A 87 -2.88 -6.76 1.10
N VAL A 88 -1.66 -6.50 0.62
CA VAL A 88 -0.45 -6.56 1.46
C VAL A 88 -0.41 -5.40 2.45
N LEU A 89 -0.79 -4.21 2.02
CA LEU A 89 -0.82 -3.02 2.85
C LEU A 89 -1.89 -3.14 3.95
N ASP A 90 -3.07 -3.63 3.61
CA ASP A 90 -4.15 -3.95 4.56
C ASP A 90 -3.70 -4.99 5.59
N ALA A 91 -3.00 -6.04 5.15
CA ALA A 91 -2.47 -7.05 6.04
C ALA A 91 -1.44 -6.45 7.02
N ILE A 92 -0.62 -5.49 6.58
CA ILE A 92 0.32 -4.78 7.44
C ILE A 92 -0.42 -3.92 8.46
N GLU A 93 -1.44 -3.17 8.06
CA GLU A 93 -2.27 -2.38 8.96
C GLU A 93 -2.96 -3.26 10.00
N ALA A 94 -3.59 -4.35 9.56
CA ALA A 94 -4.26 -5.31 10.44
C ALA A 94 -3.30 -5.90 11.48
N VAL A 95 -2.06 -6.24 11.10
CA VAL A 95 -1.06 -6.73 12.06
C VAL A 95 -0.69 -5.65 13.08
N ALA A 96 -0.46 -4.41 12.65
CA ALA A 96 -0.14 -3.30 13.55
C ALA A 96 -1.29 -3.05 14.56
N ASP A 97 -2.53 -3.09 14.07
CA ASP A 97 -3.73 -2.95 14.88
C ASP A 97 -3.85 -4.05 15.92
N LEU A 98 -3.64 -5.32 15.54
CA LEU A 98 -3.70 -6.45 16.47
C LEU A 98 -2.60 -6.36 17.53
N LEU A 99 -1.37 -5.99 17.15
CA LEU A 99 -0.26 -5.84 18.09
C LEU A 99 -0.60 -4.81 19.18
N VAL A 100 -1.07 -3.63 18.78
CA VAL A 100 -1.46 -2.56 19.71
C VAL A 100 -2.68 -2.96 20.55
N LEU A 101 -3.73 -3.50 19.92
CA LEU A 101 -4.97 -3.90 20.59
C LEU A 101 -4.72 -4.93 21.70
N TYR A 102 -3.91 -5.96 21.44
CA TYR A 102 -3.61 -7.00 22.41
C TYR A 102 -2.48 -6.63 23.39
N ARG A 103 -1.88 -5.44 23.24
CA ARG A 103 -0.76 -4.96 24.07
C ARG A 103 0.38 -5.99 24.14
N ILE A 104 0.76 -6.54 22.98
CA ILE A 104 1.84 -7.53 22.89
C ILE A 104 3.17 -6.83 23.19
N GLY A 105 3.57 -6.79 24.47
CA GLY A 105 4.76 -6.06 24.92
C GLY A 105 6.10 -6.73 24.59
N GLU A 106 6.09 -7.99 24.18
CA GLU A 106 7.26 -8.72 23.68
C GLU A 106 6.83 -9.71 22.59
N PRO A 107 7.67 -9.95 21.55
CA PRO A 107 7.45 -11.03 20.59
C PRO A 107 7.27 -12.36 21.33
N ILE A 108 6.31 -13.17 20.87
CA ILE A 108 6.18 -14.55 21.35
C ILE A 108 7.54 -15.28 21.19
N PRO A 109 8.01 -16.05 22.18
CA PRO A 109 9.39 -16.56 22.24
C PRO A 109 9.89 -17.31 20.99
N GLN A 110 8.98 -17.86 20.18
CA GLN A 110 9.27 -18.56 18.92
C GLN A 110 9.69 -17.64 17.77
N PHE A 111 9.40 -16.33 17.89
CA PHE A 111 9.75 -15.28 16.92
C PHE A 111 10.87 -14.36 17.43
N ARG A 112 11.53 -14.74 18.54
CA ARG A 112 12.72 -14.05 19.06
C ARG A 112 13.99 -14.54 18.34
#